data_AF-A0AAW9KDS5-F1
#
_entry.id   AF-A0AAW9KDS5-F1
#
_cell.length_a   1.000
_cell.length_b   1.000
_cell.length_c   1.000
_cell.angle_alpha   90.00
_cell.angle_beta   90.00
_cell.angle_gamma   90.00
#
_symmetry.space_group_name_H-M   'P 1'
#
loop_
_entity.id
_entity.type
_entity.pdbx_description
1 polymer ?
#
loop_
_entity_poly.entity_id
_entity_poly.type
_entity_poly.pdbx_seq_one_letter_code
_entity_poly.pdbx_strand_id
1 'polypeptide(L)'
;TNPSLKRLIEAVKDMQKESDKGIKKQKLETPSEWGPNYSEFKNDGLGAINKLLETKKGFVAGAFHKEGLGDIDLVWGTPKTKDSNGYGLAHILERRISNEMKKGLSETEAKEYAMSVVKSIPEVLEKGKVGRDAQGRLKIETKDILVALRDNWQGEPLKSRWVITGFEKKVGNLREQAKFIDPSLITKDGEHLASSLNSNEPNPTTNALKKQTPLSEQAKAEKLAKLENEKGIKAKAVKKLHFDEIKKLIDESPNNGKDIIVIGEDNLTPEIVEYIHKKHAKVGIERLDEDEITAFNFTYPKNAKVIIDYQGIQHALNKHGINSPSVKFSKQPPITYKDIANYRDIVKNADETIKRNNRIISYKQVNGHFVVVEQINRNKSEFIFKTMFKEKGNYKNAPNYKKNIKEND
;
A
#
# COMPACT_ATOMS: atom_id res chain seq x y z
N THR A 1 -7.32 -21.67 45.44
CA THR A 1 -6.26 -21.80 44.41
C THR A 1 -6.88 -22.36 43.15
N ASN A 2 -6.91 -21.60 42.05
CA ASN A 2 -7.69 -21.93 40.86
C ASN A 2 -7.03 -23.08 40.03
N PRO A 3 -7.60 -24.30 40.00
CA PRO A 3 -7.00 -25.46 39.34
C PRO A 3 -6.85 -25.28 37.83
N SER A 4 -7.72 -24.48 37.22
CA SER A 4 -7.73 -24.18 35.80
C SER A 4 -6.56 -23.29 35.39
N LEU A 5 -6.15 -22.37 36.28
CA LEU A 5 -4.98 -21.52 36.05
C LEU A 5 -3.68 -22.34 36.10
N LYS A 6 -3.61 -23.34 36.98
CA LYS A 6 -2.46 -24.24 37.10
C LYS A 6 -2.31 -25.13 35.86
N ARG A 7 -3.42 -25.68 35.35
CA ARG A 7 -3.46 -26.43 34.08
C ARG A 7 -3.11 -25.58 32.86
N LEU A 8 -3.53 -24.31 32.83
CA LEU A 8 -3.18 -23.39 31.74
C LEU A 8 -1.68 -23.07 31.72
N ILE A 9 -1.07 -22.88 32.90
CA ILE A 9 0.37 -22.62 33.04
C ILE A 9 1.19 -23.86 32.67
N GLU A 10 0.70 -25.06 32.98
CA GLU A 10 1.33 -26.33 32.62
C GLU A 10 1.23 -26.60 31.11
N ALA A 11 0.06 -26.36 30.51
CA ALA A 11 -0.13 -26.45 29.06
C ALA A 11 0.73 -25.45 28.28
N VAL A 12 0.90 -24.23 28.80
CA VAL A 12 1.79 -23.23 28.19
C VAL A 12 3.27 -23.65 28.29
N LYS A 13 3.68 -24.27 29.41
CA LYS A 13 5.04 -24.82 29.57
C LYS A 13 5.32 -26.03 28.68
N ASP A 14 4.33 -26.88 28.44
CA ASP A 14 4.46 -28.04 27.55
C ASP A 14 4.44 -27.61 26.07
N MET A 15 3.64 -26.61 25.70
CA MET A 15 3.69 -25.97 24.37
C MET A 15 5.03 -25.28 24.09
N GLN A 16 5.71 -24.76 25.11
CA GLN A 16 7.06 -24.20 24.98
C GLN A 16 8.16 -25.28 24.89
N LYS A 17 7.88 -26.53 25.29
CA LYS A 17 8.80 -27.67 25.13
C LYS A 17 8.64 -28.40 23.79
N GLU A 18 7.52 -28.22 23.10
CA GLU A 18 7.28 -28.83 21.78
C GLU A 18 7.88 -28.04 20.60
N SER A 19 8.35 -26.81 20.80
CA SER A 19 9.10 -26.07 19.77
C SER A 19 10.57 -26.52 19.58
N ASP A 20 11.05 -27.46 20.40
CA ASP A 20 12.41 -28.03 20.34
C ASP A 20 12.46 -29.50 19.87
N LYS A 21 11.54 -29.92 18.98
CA LYS A 21 11.72 -31.14 18.19
C LYS A 21 11.91 -30.82 16.71
N GLY A 22 13.19 -30.86 16.33
CA GLY A 22 13.73 -30.47 15.04
C GLY A 22 12.96 -30.92 13.80
N ILE A 23 12.42 -29.94 13.08
CA ILE A 23 12.29 -30.04 11.63
C ILE A 23 13.68 -29.78 11.06
N LYS A 24 14.30 -30.82 10.46
CA LYS A 24 15.54 -30.67 9.68
C LYS A 24 15.31 -29.59 8.61
N LYS A 25 15.82 -28.37 8.85
CA LYS A 25 15.95 -27.33 7.84
C LYS A 25 16.81 -27.91 6.71
N GLN A 26 16.28 -27.95 5.48
CA GLN A 26 17.15 -27.95 4.30
C GLN A 26 18.06 -26.73 4.44
N LYS A 27 19.37 -26.96 4.55
CA LYS A 27 20.38 -25.90 4.61
C LYS A 27 20.34 -25.16 3.28
N LEU A 28 19.88 -23.91 3.31
CA LEU A 28 20.02 -23.00 2.17
C LEU A 28 21.52 -22.82 1.91
N GLU A 29 22.02 -23.29 0.76
CA GLU A 29 23.37 -22.98 0.31
C GLU A 29 23.35 -21.56 -0.28
N THR A 30 23.65 -20.57 0.56
CA THR A 30 23.77 -19.16 0.13
C THR A 30 25.16 -18.63 0.49
N PRO A 31 25.70 -17.69 -0.30
CA PRO A 31 26.99 -17.07 0.01
C PRO A 31 27.02 -16.50 1.43
N SER A 32 28.06 -16.82 2.20
CA SER A 32 28.20 -16.37 3.59
C SER A 32 28.25 -14.84 3.71
N GLU A 33 28.76 -14.17 2.69
CA GLU A 33 28.88 -12.71 2.60
C GLU A 33 27.53 -11.98 2.47
N TRP A 34 26.44 -12.68 2.14
CA TRP A 34 25.11 -12.06 2.10
C TRP A 34 24.58 -11.76 3.50
N GLY A 35 25.15 -12.35 4.55
CA GLY A 35 24.69 -12.16 5.92
C GLY A 35 23.38 -12.90 6.22
N PRO A 36 22.58 -12.43 7.19
CA PRO A 36 21.41 -13.16 7.66
C PRO A 36 20.29 -13.19 6.60
N ASN A 37 19.59 -14.33 6.52
CA ASN A 37 18.36 -14.46 5.75
C ASN A 37 17.16 -13.98 6.59
N TYR A 38 16.41 -12.99 6.13
CA TYR A 38 15.15 -12.56 6.74
C TYR A 38 13.99 -13.33 6.14
N SER A 39 13.89 -14.63 6.47
CA SER A 39 12.91 -15.56 5.91
C SER A 39 11.45 -15.16 6.18
N GLU A 40 11.20 -14.30 7.17
CA GLU A 40 9.88 -13.76 7.48
C GLU A 40 9.29 -12.88 6.36
N PHE A 41 10.12 -12.41 5.42
CA PHE A 41 9.70 -11.63 4.25
C PHE A 41 9.65 -12.45 2.95
N LYS A 42 9.66 -13.79 3.04
CA LYS A 42 9.47 -14.65 1.85
C LYS A 42 8.12 -14.32 1.19
N ASN A 43 8.12 -14.17 -0.14
CA ASN A 43 6.99 -13.76 -0.96
C ASN A 43 6.42 -12.35 -0.65
N ASP A 44 7.06 -11.58 0.23
CA ASP A 44 6.73 -10.17 0.49
C ASP A 44 7.83 -9.27 -0.08
N GLY A 45 7.77 -9.04 -1.38
CA GLY A 45 8.78 -8.28 -2.11
C GLY A 45 8.99 -6.85 -1.58
N LEU A 46 7.90 -6.17 -1.19
CA LEU A 46 7.98 -4.83 -0.61
C LEU A 46 8.52 -4.86 0.83
N GLY A 47 8.11 -5.83 1.64
CA GLY A 47 8.67 -6.05 2.97
C GLY A 47 10.15 -6.38 2.92
N ALA A 48 10.57 -7.23 1.98
CA ALA A 48 11.96 -7.58 1.74
C ALA A 48 12.82 -6.35 1.39
N ILE A 49 12.34 -5.50 0.47
CA ILE A 49 12.98 -4.23 0.13
C ILE A 49 13.12 -3.36 1.39
N ASN A 50 12.03 -3.14 2.12
CA ASN A 50 12.04 -2.28 3.31
C ASN A 50 12.98 -2.83 4.39
N LYS A 51 13.00 -4.14 4.58
CA LYS A 51 13.87 -4.79 5.55
C LYS A 51 15.34 -4.56 5.21
N LEU A 52 15.72 -4.73 3.95
CA LEU A 52 17.09 -4.54 3.50
C LEU A 52 17.50 -3.06 3.51
N LEU A 53 16.59 -2.13 3.20
CA LEU A 53 16.83 -0.68 3.36
C LEU A 53 17.10 -0.29 4.83
N GLU A 54 16.38 -0.93 5.77
CA GLU A 54 16.53 -0.71 7.21
C GLU A 54 17.86 -1.28 7.72
N THR A 55 18.12 -2.56 7.44
CA THR A 55 19.26 -3.27 8.03
C THR A 55 20.57 -2.96 7.33
N LYS A 56 20.49 -2.55 6.06
CA LYS A 56 21.64 -2.34 5.17
C LYS A 56 22.62 -3.52 5.18
N LYS A 57 22.08 -4.74 5.31
CA LYS A 57 22.79 -6.04 5.28
C LYS A 57 21.76 -7.16 5.18
N GLY A 58 22.23 -8.38 4.89
CA GLY A 58 21.36 -9.55 4.82
C GLY A 58 20.75 -9.75 3.43
N PHE A 59 19.89 -10.75 3.36
CA PHE A 59 19.12 -11.08 2.17
C PHE A 59 17.77 -11.67 2.55
N VAL A 60 16.88 -11.80 1.56
CA VAL A 60 15.59 -12.47 1.68
C VAL A 60 15.50 -13.52 0.59
N ALA A 61 15.49 -14.77 1.03
CA ALA A 61 15.28 -15.93 0.18
C ALA A 61 13.83 -15.97 -0.36
N GLY A 62 13.67 -16.04 -1.69
CA GLY A 62 12.36 -16.04 -2.35
C GLY A 62 11.56 -14.78 -2.02
N ALA A 63 12.22 -13.62 -2.02
CA ALA A 63 11.57 -12.33 -1.83
C ALA A 63 10.46 -12.09 -2.87
N PHE A 64 10.67 -12.57 -4.09
CA PHE A 64 9.70 -12.54 -5.16
C PHE A 64 9.54 -13.93 -5.78
N HIS A 65 8.42 -14.14 -6.47
CA HIS A 65 8.16 -15.35 -7.24
C HIS A 65 7.66 -14.95 -8.63
N LYS A 66 8.14 -15.63 -9.69
CA LYS A 66 7.61 -15.45 -11.04
C LYS A 66 7.35 -16.79 -11.70
N GLU A 67 6.13 -16.94 -12.22
CA GLU A 67 5.72 -18.15 -12.94
C GLU A 67 6.66 -18.43 -14.13
N GLY A 68 7.07 -19.70 -14.26
CA GLY A 68 8.05 -20.14 -15.26
C GLY A 68 9.52 -19.83 -14.93
N LEU A 69 9.79 -19.04 -13.88
CA LEU A 69 11.15 -18.68 -13.46
C LEU A 69 11.50 -19.17 -12.05
N GLY A 70 10.52 -19.20 -11.14
CA GLY A 70 10.68 -19.63 -9.75
C GLY A 70 10.95 -18.49 -8.77
N ASP A 71 11.54 -18.84 -7.63
CA ASP A 71 11.85 -17.93 -6.54
C ASP A 71 13.04 -17.01 -6.91
N ILE A 72 12.90 -15.73 -6.60
CA ILE A 72 13.90 -14.68 -6.82
C ILE A 72 14.30 -14.12 -5.45
N ASP A 73 15.58 -14.24 -5.12
CA ASP A 73 16.20 -13.72 -3.91
C ASP A 73 16.51 -12.22 -4.05
N LEU A 74 16.35 -11.49 -2.96
CA LEU A 74 16.74 -10.09 -2.86
C LEU A 74 17.84 -9.93 -1.80
N VAL A 75 18.96 -9.33 -2.16
CA VAL A 75 20.11 -9.13 -1.27
C VAL A 75 20.41 -7.64 -1.11
N TRP A 76 20.85 -7.23 0.08
CA TRP A 76 21.31 -5.85 0.29
C TRP A 76 22.52 -5.56 -0.60
N GLY A 77 23.55 -6.39 -0.49
CA GLY A 77 24.75 -6.34 -1.31
C GLY A 77 25.68 -5.17 -1.05
N THR A 78 26.50 -4.81 -2.04
CA THR A 78 27.56 -3.82 -1.88
C THR A 78 27.59 -2.81 -3.03
N PRO A 79 27.93 -1.54 -2.74
CA PRO A 79 28.33 -0.51 -3.71
C PRO A 79 29.34 -0.98 -4.75
N LYS A 80 29.42 -0.27 -5.87
CA LYS A 80 30.50 -0.50 -6.85
C LYS A 80 31.78 0.14 -6.34
N THR A 81 32.89 -0.60 -6.38
CA THR A 81 34.23 -0.11 -6.02
C THR A 81 35.20 -0.26 -7.20
N LYS A 82 36.47 0.11 -7.02
CA LYS A 82 37.52 -0.13 -8.03
C LYS A 82 37.73 -1.63 -8.27
N ASP A 83 37.57 -2.43 -7.22
CA ASP A 83 37.87 -3.87 -7.20
C ASP A 83 36.61 -4.75 -7.29
N SER A 84 35.41 -4.16 -7.29
CA SER A 84 34.14 -4.89 -7.35
C SER A 84 33.10 -4.16 -8.19
N ASN A 85 32.36 -4.92 -9.00
CA ASN A 85 31.28 -4.37 -9.83
C ASN A 85 30.05 -3.91 -9.03
N GLY A 86 30.00 -4.20 -7.72
CA GLY A 86 28.83 -3.97 -6.87
C GLY A 86 27.66 -4.89 -7.23
N TYR A 87 26.72 -5.07 -6.29
CA TYR A 87 25.52 -5.87 -6.49
C TYR A 87 24.41 -5.53 -5.48
N GLY A 88 23.22 -6.09 -5.71
CA GLY A 88 22.10 -5.97 -4.79
C GLY A 88 21.51 -4.57 -4.71
N LEU A 89 20.71 -4.35 -3.68
CA LEU A 89 19.98 -3.10 -3.46
C LEU A 89 20.90 -1.89 -3.25
N ALA A 90 22.02 -2.09 -2.55
CA ALA A 90 23.01 -1.05 -2.28
C ALA A 90 23.60 -0.49 -3.58
N HIS A 91 23.98 -1.38 -4.51
CA HIS A 91 24.49 -0.98 -5.82
C HIS A 91 23.44 -0.22 -6.65
N ILE A 92 22.19 -0.68 -6.65
CA ILE A 92 21.10 -0.04 -7.40
C ILE A 92 20.88 1.39 -6.91
N LEU A 93 20.81 1.57 -5.58
CA LEU A 93 20.60 2.88 -4.97
C LEU A 93 21.75 3.83 -5.29
N GLU A 94 23.00 3.42 -5.05
CA GLU A 94 24.18 4.24 -5.29
C GLU A 94 24.28 4.65 -6.76
N ARG A 95 24.14 3.69 -7.69
CA ARG A 95 24.23 3.96 -9.12
C ARG A 95 23.16 4.95 -9.58
N ARG A 96 21.96 4.92 -8.98
CA ARG A 96 20.86 5.85 -9.30
C ARG A 96 21.12 7.24 -8.76
N ILE A 97 21.57 7.34 -7.50
CA ILE A 97 21.93 8.62 -6.90
C ILE A 97 23.05 9.28 -7.73
N SER A 98 24.13 8.57 -8.00
CA SER A 98 25.26 9.11 -8.77
C SER A 98 24.88 9.53 -10.19
N ASN A 99 23.99 8.78 -10.86
CA ASN A 99 23.56 9.13 -12.21
C ASN A 99 22.74 10.42 -12.25
N GLU A 100 21.85 10.63 -11.30
CA GLU A 100 21.03 11.84 -11.26
C GLU A 100 21.83 13.05 -10.76
N MET A 101 22.73 12.87 -9.80
CA MET A 101 23.64 13.93 -9.37
C MET A 101 24.54 14.41 -10.53
N LYS A 102 25.00 13.51 -11.41
CA LYS A 102 25.74 13.89 -12.63
C LYS A 102 24.90 14.71 -13.62
N LYS A 103 23.57 14.66 -13.53
CA LYS A 103 22.65 15.49 -14.33
C LYS A 103 22.28 16.80 -13.64
N GLY A 104 22.86 17.08 -12.46
CA GLY A 104 22.66 18.34 -11.74
C GLY A 104 21.59 18.29 -10.65
N LEU A 105 21.02 17.12 -10.32
CA LEU A 105 20.08 17.01 -9.20
C LEU A 105 20.80 17.13 -7.86
N SER A 106 20.10 17.66 -6.85
CA SER A 106 20.58 17.65 -5.47
C SER A 106 20.64 16.22 -4.91
N GLU A 107 21.46 16.01 -3.90
CA GLU A 107 21.62 14.69 -3.26
C GLU A 107 20.27 14.16 -2.72
N THR A 108 19.42 15.04 -2.19
CA THR A 108 18.09 14.67 -1.65
C THR A 108 17.17 14.18 -2.76
N GLU A 109 17.06 14.93 -3.86
CA GLU A 109 16.22 14.55 -5.02
C GLU A 109 16.73 13.26 -5.67
N ALA A 110 18.06 13.10 -5.77
CA ALA A 110 18.67 11.90 -6.31
C ALA A 110 18.40 10.67 -5.43
N LYS A 111 18.39 10.82 -4.10
CA LYS A 111 18.00 9.77 -3.14
C LYS A 111 16.52 9.41 -3.25
N GLU A 112 15.64 10.40 -3.38
CA GLU A 112 14.21 10.17 -3.55
C GLU A 112 13.90 9.44 -4.85
N TYR A 113 14.55 9.83 -5.95
CA TYR A 113 14.47 9.13 -7.23
C TYR A 113 15.00 7.69 -7.15
N ALA A 114 16.15 7.47 -6.51
CA ALA A 114 16.67 6.11 -6.30
C ALA A 114 15.69 5.25 -5.48
N MET A 115 15.01 5.85 -4.50
CA MET A 115 14.01 5.16 -3.69
C MET A 115 12.74 4.82 -4.48
N SER A 116 12.27 5.70 -5.37
CA SER A 116 11.12 5.41 -6.24
C SER A 116 11.43 4.27 -7.21
N VAL A 117 12.65 4.25 -7.75
CA VAL A 117 13.18 3.14 -8.57
C VAL A 117 13.10 1.81 -7.82
N VAL A 118 13.65 1.75 -6.60
CA VAL A 118 13.63 0.53 -5.79
C VAL A 118 12.20 0.06 -5.50
N LYS A 119 11.28 0.98 -5.19
CA LYS A 119 9.87 0.67 -4.92
C LYS A 119 9.10 0.19 -6.15
N SER A 120 9.59 0.45 -7.36
CA SER A 120 8.98 -0.03 -8.62
C SER A 120 9.39 -1.46 -9.01
N ILE A 121 10.44 -2.02 -8.39
CA ILE A 121 10.93 -3.37 -8.68
C ILE A 121 9.82 -4.44 -8.61
N PRO A 122 8.95 -4.48 -7.58
CA PRO A 122 7.89 -5.49 -7.49
C PRO A 122 6.97 -5.49 -8.72
N GLU A 123 6.55 -4.32 -9.18
CA GLU A 123 5.67 -4.18 -10.35
C GLU A 123 6.35 -4.67 -11.63
N VAL A 124 7.65 -4.38 -11.79
CA VAL A 124 8.44 -4.84 -12.95
C VAL A 124 8.58 -6.36 -12.94
N LEU A 125 8.82 -6.96 -11.77
CA LEU A 125 8.90 -8.41 -11.65
C LEU A 125 7.56 -9.09 -11.94
N GLU A 126 6.45 -8.49 -11.50
CA GLU A 126 5.11 -8.98 -11.77
C GLU A 126 4.75 -8.88 -13.27
N LYS A 127 4.86 -7.69 -13.86
CA LYS A 127 4.34 -7.38 -15.20
C LYS A 127 5.35 -7.57 -16.33
N GLY A 128 6.64 -7.58 -16.01
CA GLY A 128 7.71 -7.65 -17.00
C GLY A 128 7.81 -9.02 -17.66
N LYS A 129 8.31 -9.02 -18.90
CA LYS A 129 8.62 -10.22 -19.67
C LYS A 129 10.02 -10.72 -19.33
N VAL A 130 10.16 -12.03 -19.17
CA VAL A 130 11.45 -12.68 -18.98
C VAL A 130 12.19 -12.72 -20.32
N GLY A 131 13.47 -12.37 -20.32
CA GLY A 131 14.35 -12.45 -21.49
C GLY A 131 15.81 -12.55 -21.10
N ARG A 132 16.71 -12.55 -22.10
CA ARG A 132 18.16 -12.48 -21.89
C ARG A 132 18.75 -11.31 -22.67
N ASP A 133 19.81 -10.71 -22.16
CA ASP A 133 20.58 -9.69 -22.90
C ASP A 133 21.59 -10.32 -23.87
N ALA A 134 22.32 -9.47 -24.61
CA ALA A 134 23.30 -9.92 -25.61
C ALA A 134 24.46 -10.73 -25.01
N GLN A 135 24.68 -10.62 -23.69
CA GLN A 135 25.67 -11.36 -22.93
C GLN A 135 25.07 -12.60 -22.26
N GLY A 136 23.82 -12.94 -22.57
CA GLY A 136 23.09 -14.09 -22.03
C GLY A 136 22.57 -13.92 -20.61
N ARG A 137 22.70 -12.73 -19.99
CA ARG A 137 22.23 -12.48 -18.62
C ARG A 137 20.72 -12.37 -18.59
N LEU A 138 20.10 -13.01 -17.61
CA LEU A 138 18.66 -13.00 -17.47
C LEU A 138 18.17 -11.61 -17.06
N LYS A 139 17.06 -11.17 -17.65
CA LYS A 139 16.41 -9.91 -17.35
C LYS A 139 14.89 -10.08 -17.31
N ILE A 140 14.25 -9.24 -16.51
CA ILE A 140 12.82 -9.02 -16.56
C ILE A 140 12.60 -7.59 -17.01
N GLU A 141 11.90 -7.39 -18.13
CA GLU A 141 11.73 -6.06 -18.71
C GLU A 141 10.27 -5.73 -19.02
N THR A 142 9.90 -4.48 -18.72
CA THR A 142 8.73 -3.80 -19.26
C THR A 142 9.16 -2.95 -20.45
N LYS A 143 8.23 -2.16 -21.00
CA LYS A 143 8.54 -1.19 -22.06
C LYS A 143 9.65 -0.22 -21.64
N ASP A 144 9.63 0.20 -20.37
CA ASP A 144 10.41 1.34 -19.89
C ASP A 144 11.53 0.94 -18.91
N ILE A 145 11.46 -0.27 -18.35
CA ILE A 145 12.31 -0.68 -17.22
C ILE A 145 12.84 -2.11 -17.42
N LEU A 146 14.08 -2.34 -17.01
CA LEU A 146 14.77 -3.62 -17.01
C LEU A 146 15.32 -3.91 -15.61
N VAL A 147 14.97 -5.07 -15.06
CA VAL A 147 15.58 -5.65 -13.86
C VAL A 147 16.53 -6.76 -14.30
N ALA A 148 17.81 -6.65 -13.97
CA ALA A 148 18.82 -7.64 -14.30
C ALA A 148 18.93 -8.68 -13.18
N LEU A 149 18.90 -9.95 -13.56
CA LEU A 149 18.97 -11.11 -12.67
C LEU A 149 20.27 -11.89 -12.92
N ARG A 150 20.81 -12.49 -11.86
CA ARG A 150 21.98 -13.36 -11.90
C ARG A 150 21.67 -14.73 -11.32
N ASP A 151 22.18 -15.77 -11.97
CA ASP A 151 22.10 -17.19 -11.59
C ASP A 151 23.43 -17.75 -11.06
N ASN A 152 24.44 -16.90 -10.85
CA ASN A 152 25.75 -17.32 -10.33
C ASN A 152 26.34 -16.34 -9.32
N TRP A 153 27.23 -16.86 -8.48
CA TRP A 153 27.95 -16.13 -7.45
C TRP A 153 29.43 -16.52 -7.47
N GLN A 154 30.34 -15.56 -7.70
CA GLN A 154 31.79 -15.81 -7.82
C GLN A 154 32.17 -16.93 -8.81
N GLY A 155 31.35 -17.17 -9.85
CA GLY A 155 31.56 -18.24 -10.84
C GLY A 155 30.79 -19.54 -10.54
N GLU A 156 30.28 -19.70 -9.31
CA GLU A 156 29.49 -20.86 -8.90
C GLU A 156 28.00 -20.67 -9.22
N PRO A 157 27.31 -21.66 -9.81
CA PRO A 157 25.87 -21.60 -10.03
C PRO A 157 25.09 -21.48 -8.72
N LEU A 158 24.15 -20.54 -8.65
CA LEU A 158 23.15 -20.46 -7.60
C LEU A 158 22.09 -21.54 -7.88
N LYS A 159 22.08 -22.61 -7.10
CA LYS A 159 21.13 -23.73 -7.28
C LYS A 159 19.68 -23.23 -7.17
N SER A 160 18.99 -23.19 -8.31
CA SER A 160 17.56 -22.93 -8.47
C SER A 160 17.06 -21.56 -7.98
N ARG A 161 17.92 -20.52 -8.02
CA ARG A 161 17.61 -19.18 -7.48
C ARG A 161 18.17 -18.06 -8.36
N TRP A 162 17.43 -16.95 -8.44
CA TRP A 162 17.82 -15.74 -9.15
C TRP A 162 18.04 -14.59 -8.18
N VAL A 163 19.08 -13.78 -8.39
CA VAL A 163 19.36 -12.62 -7.54
C VAL A 163 19.22 -11.34 -8.35
N ILE A 164 18.53 -10.35 -7.79
CA ILE A 164 18.46 -9.00 -8.38
C ILE A 164 19.82 -8.31 -8.21
N THR A 165 20.49 -8.04 -9.33
CA THR A 165 21.82 -7.42 -9.33
C THR A 165 21.86 -6.05 -9.98
N GLY A 166 20.82 -5.65 -10.70
CA GLY A 166 20.77 -4.35 -11.37
C GLY A 166 19.37 -3.93 -11.82
N PHE A 167 19.23 -2.64 -12.09
CA PHE A 167 18.01 -2.02 -12.60
C PHE A 167 18.44 -0.96 -13.63
N GLU A 168 17.82 -0.94 -14.81
CA GLU A 168 18.08 -0.01 -15.93
C GLU A 168 16.76 0.52 -16.51
N LYS A 169 16.67 1.84 -16.72
CA LYS A 169 15.53 2.44 -17.43
C LYS A 169 15.89 2.53 -18.91
N LYS A 170 15.06 1.98 -19.80
CA LYS A 170 15.22 2.16 -21.25
C LYS A 170 14.80 3.61 -21.56
N VAL A 171 15.68 4.37 -22.21
CA VAL A 171 15.60 5.83 -22.33
C VAL A 171 14.20 6.29 -22.74
N GLY A 172 13.57 7.12 -21.89
CA GLY A 172 12.36 7.88 -22.20
C GLY A 172 12.63 9.36 -21.91
N ASN A 173 12.33 10.20 -22.89
CA ASN A 173 12.37 11.67 -22.82
C ASN A 173 11.72 12.22 -21.52
N LEU A 174 12.22 13.36 -21.04
CA LEU A 174 11.83 14.02 -19.76
C LEU A 174 10.30 14.09 -19.53
N ARG A 175 9.53 14.23 -20.62
CA ARG A 175 8.07 14.28 -20.62
C ARG A 175 7.39 12.98 -20.17
N GLU A 176 8.03 11.83 -20.37
CA GLU A 176 7.55 10.55 -19.85
C GLU A 176 8.09 10.24 -18.45
N GLN A 177 9.14 10.94 -18.01
CA GLN A 177 9.65 10.86 -16.64
C GLN A 177 8.67 11.51 -15.65
N ALA A 178 8.03 12.62 -16.04
CA ALA A 178 7.02 13.32 -15.25
C ALA A 178 5.72 12.51 -14.99
N LYS A 179 5.45 11.44 -15.76
CA LYS A 179 4.26 10.58 -15.57
C LYS A 179 4.37 9.67 -14.34
N PHE A 180 5.57 9.49 -13.79
CA PHE A 180 5.85 8.64 -12.63
C PHE A 180 6.28 9.43 -11.39
N ILE A 181 6.40 10.76 -11.52
CA ILE A 181 6.59 11.67 -10.39
C ILE A 181 5.20 11.94 -9.83
N ASP A 182 5.01 11.71 -8.53
CA ASP A 182 3.81 12.18 -7.84
C ASP A 182 3.73 13.72 -8.03
N PRO A 183 2.65 14.28 -8.61
CA PRO A 183 2.54 15.72 -8.84
C PRO A 183 2.80 16.57 -7.59
N SER A 184 2.67 16.00 -6.39
CA SER A 184 3.00 16.66 -5.12
C SER A 184 4.51 16.88 -4.88
N LEU A 185 5.40 16.32 -5.71
CA LEU A 185 6.86 16.41 -5.57
C LEU A 185 7.48 17.47 -6.50
N ILE A 186 6.68 18.20 -7.27
CA ILE A 186 7.15 19.34 -8.06
C ILE A 186 7.18 20.56 -7.13
N THR A 187 8.33 20.82 -6.52
CA THR A 187 8.59 22.06 -5.77
C THR A 187 8.78 23.24 -6.74
N LYS A 188 8.44 24.44 -6.25
CA LYS A 188 8.22 25.69 -7.00
C LYS A 188 9.39 26.23 -7.84
N ASP A 189 10.55 25.56 -7.88
CA ASP A 189 11.70 26.01 -8.67
C ASP A 189 11.79 25.31 -10.04
N GLY A 190 10.80 24.47 -10.40
CA GLY A 190 10.68 23.82 -11.70
C GLY A 190 10.20 24.71 -12.87
N GLU A 191 9.93 26.00 -12.63
CA GLU A 191 9.41 26.91 -13.67
C GLU A 191 10.38 27.14 -14.84
N HIS A 192 11.68 26.87 -14.65
CA HIS A 192 12.66 26.96 -15.73
C HIS A 192 12.61 25.77 -16.73
N LEU A 193 11.89 24.69 -16.42
CA LEU A 193 11.62 23.59 -17.35
C LEU A 193 10.31 23.77 -18.14
N ALA A 194 9.36 24.53 -17.59
CA ALA A 194 8.07 24.78 -18.23
C ALA A 194 8.13 25.88 -19.30
N SER A 195 9.01 26.87 -19.15
CA SER A 195 9.10 28.03 -20.05
C SER A 195 9.77 27.74 -21.41
N SER A 196 10.45 26.60 -21.57
CA SER A 196 11.02 26.17 -22.86
C SER A 196 10.04 25.35 -23.74
N LEU A 197 8.81 25.14 -23.28
CA LEU A 197 7.82 24.26 -23.95
C LEU A 197 6.75 25.00 -24.76
N ASN A 198 6.76 26.34 -24.76
CA ASN A 198 5.85 27.13 -25.58
C ASN A 198 6.58 27.75 -26.78
N SER A 199 6.76 26.93 -27.82
CA SER A 199 6.82 27.44 -29.20
C SER A 199 5.72 26.75 -29.99
N ASN A 200 4.72 27.54 -30.35
CA ASN A 200 3.54 27.14 -31.11
C ASN A 200 3.87 27.09 -32.59
N GLU A 201 3.52 25.99 -33.25
CA GLU A 201 2.96 26.04 -34.62
C GLU A 201 1.69 25.16 -34.68
N PRO A 202 0.55 25.69 -35.17
CA PRO A 202 -0.70 24.95 -35.26
C PRO A 202 -0.97 24.44 -36.68
N ASN A 203 -1.64 23.29 -36.83
CA ASN A 203 -2.80 23.14 -37.74
C ASN A 203 -3.51 21.76 -37.70
N PRO A 204 -4.74 21.64 -38.26
CA PRO A 204 -5.89 21.00 -37.60
C PRO A 204 -6.65 19.98 -38.49
N THR A 205 -7.71 19.33 -37.97
CA THR A 205 -8.97 18.96 -38.71
C THR A 205 -9.92 18.19 -37.76
N THR A 206 -11.00 18.78 -37.21
CA THR A 206 -12.44 18.77 -37.65
C THR A 206 -13.07 17.42 -38.01
N ASN A 207 -14.07 16.94 -37.23
CA ASN A 207 -15.51 17.14 -37.45
C ASN A 207 -16.44 16.22 -36.61
N ALA A 208 -17.67 16.69 -36.44
CA ALA A 208 -18.75 16.28 -35.51
C ALA A 208 -19.71 15.19 -36.04
N LEU A 209 -20.52 14.56 -35.15
CA LEU A 209 -22.01 14.61 -35.17
C LEU A 209 -22.72 13.84 -34.00
N LYS A 210 -23.56 14.59 -33.27
CA LYS A 210 -24.94 14.38 -32.73
C LYS A 210 -25.51 13.02 -32.23
N LYS A 211 -25.92 13.06 -30.94
CA LYS A 211 -27.24 12.78 -30.28
C LYS A 211 -28.11 11.57 -30.69
N GLN A 212 -28.44 10.69 -29.72
CA GLN A 212 -29.81 10.34 -29.27
C GLN A 212 -29.84 9.32 -28.10
N THR A 213 -30.69 9.59 -27.10
CA THR A 213 -31.30 8.70 -26.08
C THR A 213 -32.68 9.34 -25.76
N PRO A 214 -33.65 8.75 -25.01
CA PRO A 214 -33.72 7.46 -24.26
C PRO A 214 -35.11 6.76 -24.43
N LEU A 215 -35.43 5.65 -23.71
CA LEU A 215 -36.74 5.50 -23.01
C LEU A 215 -37.01 4.20 -22.19
N SER A 216 -36.17 3.16 -22.14
CA SER A 216 -36.56 1.89 -21.46
C SER A 216 -35.90 1.63 -20.09
N GLU A 217 -34.95 2.46 -19.64
CA GLU A 217 -34.23 2.24 -18.37
C GLU A 217 -34.77 3.03 -17.17
N GLN A 218 -35.45 4.16 -17.39
CA GLN A 218 -36.01 4.96 -16.29
C GLN A 218 -37.15 4.25 -15.55
N ALA A 219 -37.95 3.44 -16.25
CA ALA A 219 -39.08 2.72 -15.64
C ALA A 219 -38.65 1.58 -14.70
N LYS A 220 -37.45 1.01 -14.88
CA LYS A 220 -36.91 -0.02 -13.97
C LYS A 220 -36.21 0.59 -12.76
N ALA A 221 -35.60 1.76 -12.92
CA ALA A 221 -34.98 2.51 -11.82
C ALA A 221 -36.03 3.10 -10.85
N GLU A 222 -37.17 3.58 -11.34
CA GLU A 222 -38.24 4.08 -10.48
C GLU A 222 -38.92 3.00 -9.66
N LYS A 223 -39.02 1.77 -10.18
CA LYS A 223 -39.64 0.66 -9.46
C LYS A 223 -38.76 0.11 -8.33
N LEU A 224 -37.44 0.25 -8.44
CA LEU A 224 -36.49 -0.09 -7.38
C LEU A 224 -36.39 1.04 -6.34
N ALA A 225 -36.38 2.30 -6.79
CA ALA A 225 -36.37 3.47 -5.90
C ALA A 225 -37.66 3.60 -5.06
N LYS A 226 -38.82 3.19 -5.60
CA LYS A 226 -40.08 3.16 -4.83
C LYS A 226 -40.10 2.08 -3.73
N LEU A 227 -39.38 0.98 -3.92
CA LEU A 227 -39.26 -0.06 -2.88
C LEU A 227 -38.31 0.35 -1.75
N GLU A 228 -37.37 1.26 -2.02
CA GLU A 228 -36.39 1.77 -1.05
C GLU A 228 -36.89 3.02 -0.29
N ASN A 229 -37.71 3.87 -0.92
CA ASN A 229 -38.23 5.09 -0.29
C ASN A 229 -39.32 4.86 0.78
N GLU A 230 -39.98 3.69 0.82
CA GLU A 230 -40.90 3.35 1.93
C GLU A 230 -40.16 2.94 3.22
N LYS A 231 -38.81 2.86 3.20
CA LYS A 231 -37.99 2.55 4.38
C LYS A 231 -37.12 3.72 4.83
N GLY A 232 -37.51 4.95 4.47
CA GLY A 232 -36.90 6.16 5.01
C GLY A 232 -37.49 6.57 6.36
N ILE A 233 -36.60 6.65 7.36
CA ILE A 233 -36.69 7.52 8.54
C ILE A 233 -37.53 7.00 9.73
N LYS A 234 -36.88 6.20 10.59
CA LYS A 234 -36.72 6.42 12.05
C LYS A 234 -35.87 5.29 12.65
N ALA A 235 -34.93 5.66 13.53
CA ALA A 235 -33.96 4.77 14.17
C ALA A 235 -34.55 3.45 14.71
N LYS A 236 -34.00 2.29 14.29
CA LYS A 236 -33.73 1.08 15.10
C LYS A 236 -33.31 -0.13 14.24
N ALA A 237 -32.19 -0.73 14.65
CA ALA A 237 -31.71 -2.10 14.33
C ALA A 237 -31.43 -2.41 12.85
N VAL A 238 -30.20 -2.11 12.41
CA VAL A 238 -29.56 -2.91 11.35
C VAL A 238 -29.49 -4.33 11.91
N LYS A 239 -30.09 -5.29 11.19
CA LYS A 239 -30.08 -6.71 11.57
C LYS A 239 -28.61 -7.14 11.61
N LYS A 240 -28.10 -7.47 12.81
CA LYS A 240 -26.75 -8.04 12.95
C LYS A 240 -26.73 -9.34 12.15
N LEU A 241 -26.06 -9.33 11.02
CA LEU A 241 -26.02 -10.48 10.12
C LEU A 241 -25.15 -11.57 10.76
N HIS A 242 -25.42 -12.83 10.42
CA HIS A 242 -24.53 -13.90 10.83
C HIS A 242 -23.20 -13.76 10.09
N PHE A 243 -22.09 -14.11 10.75
CA PHE A 243 -20.74 -13.94 10.20
C PHE A 243 -20.56 -14.52 8.79
N ASP A 244 -21.16 -15.69 8.53
CA ASP A 244 -21.08 -16.35 7.22
C ASP A 244 -21.91 -15.66 6.13
N GLU A 245 -23.01 -15.01 6.49
CA GLU A 245 -23.79 -14.20 5.55
C GLU A 245 -22.99 -12.96 5.12
N ILE A 246 -22.28 -12.33 6.07
CA ILE A 246 -21.42 -11.17 5.77
C ILE A 246 -20.24 -11.58 4.88
N LYS A 247 -19.62 -12.74 5.12
CA LYS A 247 -18.55 -13.26 4.23
C LYS A 247 -19.04 -13.41 2.80
N LYS A 248 -20.23 -13.97 2.61
CA LYS A 248 -20.83 -14.12 1.29
C LYS A 248 -21.01 -12.76 0.60
N LEU A 249 -21.52 -11.76 1.33
CA LEU A 249 -21.63 -10.39 0.83
C LEU A 249 -20.27 -9.78 0.47
N ILE A 250 -19.22 -10.07 1.24
CA ILE A 250 -17.86 -9.61 0.94
C ILE A 250 -17.31 -10.28 -0.32
N ASP A 251 -17.50 -11.59 -0.46
CA ASP A 251 -17.02 -12.38 -1.60
C ASP A 251 -17.74 -12.02 -2.91
N GLU A 252 -19.02 -11.62 -2.83
CA GLU A 252 -19.84 -11.18 -3.96
C GLU A 252 -19.67 -9.68 -4.29
N SER A 253 -19.05 -8.90 -3.40
CA SER A 253 -18.90 -7.46 -3.59
C SER A 253 -17.93 -7.14 -4.73
N PRO A 254 -18.31 -6.31 -5.71
CA PRO A 254 -17.41 -5.94 -6.79
C PRO A 254 -16.27 -5.05 -6.28
N ASN A 255 -15.12 -5.10 -6.96
CA ASN A 255 -13.94 -4.31 -6.60
C ASN A 255 -14.03 -2.82 -7.01
N ASN A 256 -15.02 -2.44 -7.82
CA ASN A 256 -15.20 -1.07 -8.28
C ASN A 256 -16.67 -0.72 -8.57
N GLY A 257 -16.99 0.58 -8.50
CA GLY A 257 -18.24 1.12 -9.04
C GLY A 257 -19.38 1.26 -8.03
N LYS A 258 -20.56 1.55 -8.59
CA LYS A 258 -21.78 1.83 -7.82
C LYS A 258 -22.28 0.60 -7.03
N ASP A 259 -21.99 -0.60 -7.54
CA ASP A 259 -22.54 -1.87 -7.06
C ASP A 259 -21.76 -2.49 -5.87
N ILE A 260 -20.74 -1.79 -5.34
CA ILE A 260 -20.05 -2.20 -4.11
C ILE A 260 -21.07 -2.40 -2.99
N ILE A 261 -21.07 -3.60 -2.39
CA ILE A 261 -22.02 -4.00 -1.36
C ILE A 261 -21.69 -3.26 -0.05
N VAL A 262 -22.72 -2.72 0.59
CA VAL A 262 -22.62 -2.05 1.89
C VAL A 262 -23.02 -3.02 2.98
N ILE A 263 -22.06 -3.42 3.83
CA ILE A 263 -22.31 -4.42 4.88
C ILE A 263 -22.92 -3.83 6.15
N GLY A 264 -22.84 -2.51 6.36
CA GLY A 264 -23.29 -1.83 7.57
C GLY A 264 -22.21 -1.74 8.64
N GLU A 265 -22.15 -0.61 9.36
CA GLU A 265 -21.17 -0.35 10.41
C GLU A 265 -21.21 -1.41 11.53
N ASP A 266 -22.42 -1.76 12.01
CA ASP A 266 -22.62 -2.75 13.08
C ASP A 266 -22.06 -4.15 12.73
N ASN A 267 -21.83 -4.41 11.45
CA ASN A 267 -21.30 -5.68 10.94
C ASN A 267 -19.78 -5.65 10.72
N LEU A 268 -19.11 -4.51 10.88
CA LEU A 268 -17.65 -4.39 10.75
C LEU A 268 -16.95 -4.86 12.05
N THR A 269 -16.98 -6.16 12.31
CA THR A 269 -16.30 -6.75 13.48
C THR A 269 -14.80 -6.99 13.20
N PRO A 270 -13.95 -7.23 14.23
CA PRO A 270 -12.54 -7.53 14.01
C PRO A 270 -12.30 -8.72 13.07
N GLU A 271 -13.15 -9.76 13.18
CA GLU A 271 -13.09 -10.96 12.34
C GLU A 271 -13.46 -10.64 10.89
N ILE A 272 -14.40 -9.72 10.68
CA ILE A 272 -14.76 -9.25 9.34
C ILE A 272 -13.66 -8.40 8.72
N VAL A 273 -13.02 -7.52 9.49
CA VAL A 273 -11.84 -6.76 9.02
C VAL A 273 -10.71 -7.71 8.63
N GLU A 274 -10.44 -8.72 9.46
CA GLU A 274 -9.44 -9.75 9.14
C GLU A 274 -9.81 -10.52 7.86
N TYR A 275 -11.09 -10.85 7.68
CA TYR A 275 -11.57 -11.52 6.48
C TYR A 275 -11.37 -10.67 5.22
N ILE A 276 -11.77 -9.40 5.26
CA ILE A 276 -11.57 -8.43 4.16
C ILE A 276 -10.09 -8.34 3.80
N HIS A 277 -9.21 -8.26 4.81
CA HIS A 277 -7.76 -8.21 4.62
C HIS A 277 -7.23 -9.47 3.93
N LYS A 278 -7.54 -10.66 4.46
CA LYS A 278 -7.03 -11.94 3.93
C LYS A 278 -7.58 -12.29 2.56
N LYS A 279 -8.80 -11.85 2.23
CA LYS A 279 -9.42 -12.07 0.92
C LYS A 279 -9.10 -11.01 -0.11
N HIS A 280 -8.29 -10.01 0.25
CA HIS A 280 -7.98 -8.86 -0.59
C HIS A 280 -9.25 -8.16 -1.12
N ALA A 281 -10.28 -8.09 -0.27
CA ALA A 281 -11.61 -7.61 -0.67
C ALA A 281 -11.76 -6.09 -0.48
N LYS A 282 -12.85 -5.56 -1.05
CA LYS A 282 -13.31 -4.18 -0.91
C LYS A 282 -14.81 -4.16 -0.68
N VAL A 283 -15.25 -3.48 0.39
CA VAL A 283 -16.67 -3.36 0.74
C VAL A 283 -17.03 -1.97 1.21
N GLY A 284 -18.31 -1.62 1.06
CA GLY A 284 -18.90 -0.44 1.66
C GLY A 284 -19.25 -0.70 3.13
N ILE A 285 -19.05 0.30 3.98
CA ILE A 285 -19.39 0.25 5.40
C ILE A 285 -20.74 0.91 5.66
N GLU A 286 -20.94 2.10 5.12
CA GLU A 286 -22.21 2.83 5.22
C GLU A 286 -22.40 3.75 4.02
N ARG A 287 -23.65 4.18 3.81
CA ARG A 287 -23.96 5.29 2.90
C ARG A 287 -23.86 6.60 3.68
N LEU A 288 -23.38 7.65 3.01
CA LEU A 288 -23.31 8.98 3.61
C LEU A 288 -24.69 9.63 3.64
N ASP A 289 -24.93 10.46 4.65
CA ASP A 289 -26.16 11.25 4.75
C ASP A 289 -26.11 12.52 3.87
N GLU A 290 -27.25 13.23 3.77
CA GLU A 290 -27.38 14.41 2.92
C GLU A 290 -26.45 15.57 3.35
N ASP A 291 -26.19 15.72 4.65
CA ASP A 291 -25.33 16.77 5.19
C ASP A 291 -23.86 16.50 4.82
N GLU A 292 -23.40 15.26 4.99
CA GLU A 292 -22.08 14.81 4.57
C GLU A 292 -21.93 14.94 3.04
N ILE A 293 -22.91 14.47 2.28
CA ILE A 293 -22.89 14.56 0.82
C ILE A 293 -22.74 16.01 0.33
N THR A 294 -23.50 16.93 0.93
CA THR A 294 -23.49 18.35 0.58
C THR A 294 -22.14 18.98 0.90
N ALA A 295 -21.50 18.58 1.99
CA ALA A 295 -20.20 19.10 2.42
C ALA A 295 -19.02 18.72 1.51
N PHE A 296 -19.18 17.75 0.59
CA PHE A 296 -18.07 17.20 -0.21
C PHE A 296 -18.27 17.27 -1.72
N ASN A 297 -19.37 17.87 -2.19
CA ASN A 297 -19.67 18.14 -3.60
C ASN A 297 -19.37 16.95 -4.54
N PHE A 298 -19.83 15.76 -4.15
CA PHE A 298 -19.59 14.53 -4.91
C PHE A 298 -20.18 14.59 -6.32
N THR A 299 -19.52 13.96 -7.30
CA THR A 299 -20.06 13.83 -8.66
C THR A 299 -21.33 12.97 -8.70
N TYR A 300 -21.47 11.99 -7.79
CA TYR A 300 -22.64 11.10 -7.73
C TYR A 300 -23.20 11.00 -6.30
N PRO A 301 -23.80 12.06 -5.75
CA PRO A 301 -24.15 12.17 -4.33
C PRO A 301 -24.99 10.98 -3.81
N LYS A 302 -25.94 10.49 -4.61
CA LYS A 302 -26.79 9.33 -4.25
C LYS A 302 -26.05 8.01 -4.08
N ASN A 303 -24.83 7.91 -4.61
CA ASN A 303 -23.97 6.73 -4.51
C ASN A 303 -22.89 6.88 -3.43
N ALA A 304 -22.94 7.95 -2.64
CA ALA A 304 -21.90 8.26 -1.68
C ALA A 304 -21.87 7.27 -0.52
N LYS A 305 -20.69 6.69 -0.31
CA LYS A 305 -20.49 5.62 0.67
C LYS A 305 -19.07 5.64 1.24
N VAL A 306 -18.97 5.18 2.48
CA VAL A 306 -17.69 4.88 3.11
C VAL A 306 -17.26 3.47 2.73
N ILE A 307 -15.98 3.29 2.45
CA ILE A 307 -15.39 2.08 1.94
C ILE A 307 -14.19 1.70 2.78
N ILE A 308 -14.03 0.41 3.03
CA ILE A 308 -12.79 -0.19 3.49
C ILE A 308 -12.29 -1.20 2.46
N ASP A 309 -10.99 -1.19 2.20
CA ASP A 309 -10.32 -2.18 1.37
C ASP A 309 -9.12 -2.80 2.08
N TYR A 310 -8.69 -3.94 1.57
CA TYR A 310 -7.54 -4.64 2.12
C TYR A 310 -6.26 -3.80 2.11
N GLN A 311 -6.10 -2.87 1.16
CA GLN A 311 -4.88 -2.07 1.02
C GLN A 311 -4.74 -1.09 2.19
N GLY A 312 -5.83 -0.43 2.59
CA GLY A 312 -5.87 0.43 3.77
C GLY A 312 -5.62 -0.35 5.05
N ILE A 313 -6.23 -1.52 5.19
CA ILE A 313 -6.02 -2.42 6.35
C ILE A 313 -4.56 -2.86 6.43
N GLN A 314 -4.01 -3.36 5.33
CA GLN A 314 -2.62 -3.81 5.23
C GLN A 314 -1.65 -2.67 5.51
N HIS A 315 -1.92 -1.46 5.00
CA HIS A 315 -1.09 -0.30 5.30
C HIS A 315 -1.06 0.02 6.80
N ALA A 316 -2.23 0.09 7.44
CA ALA A 316 -2.35 0.37 8.87
C ALA A 316 -1.60 -0.67 9.72
N LEU A 317 -1.76 -1.96 9.41
CA LEU A 317 -1.11 -3.05 10.16
C LEU A 317 0.40 -3.12 9.91
N ASN A 318 0.86 -2.89 8.68
CA ASN A 318 2.28 -2.95 8.36
C ASN A 318 3.05 -1.77 8.98
N LYS A 319 2.45 -0.59 9.01
CA LYS A 319 3.08 0.63 9.53
C LYS A 319 2.86 0.83 11.03
N HIS A 320 1.73 0.39 11.56
CA HIS A 320 1.31 0.71 12.93
C HIS A 320 0.82 -0.50 13.72
N GLY A 321 0.80 -1.71 13.15
CA GLY A 321 0.41 -2.93 13.84
C GLY A 321 1.44 -3.45 14.82
N ILE A 322 1.09 -4.49 15.58
CA ILE A 322 1.92 -5.04 16.68
C ILE A 322 3.36 -5.39 16.26
N ASN A 323 3.54 -5.82 15.01
CA ASN A 323 4.82 -6.21 14.46
C ASN A 323 5.57 -5.08 13.72
N SER A 324 4.95 -3.91 13.61
CA SER A 324 5.47 -2.78 12.85
C SER A 324 6.68 -2.12 13.52
N PRO A 325 7.54 -1.46 12.73
CA PRO A 325 8.65 -0.67 13.27
C PRO A 325 8.20 0.39 14.28
N SER A 326 7.05 1.04 14.05
CA SER A 326 6.53 2.11 14.93
C SER A 326 6.23 1.61 16.34
N VAL A 327 5.73 0.38 16.46
CA VAL A 327 5.45 -0.24 17.75
C VAL A 327 6.74 -0.76 18.38
N LYS A 328 7.57 -1.46 17.61
CA LYS A 328 8.81 -2.09 18.11
C LYS A 328 9.87 -1.09 18.54
N PHE A 329 10.05 0.00 17.80
CA PHE A 329 11.13 0.96 18.03
C PHE A 329 10.66 2.24 18.71
N SER A 330 9.49 2.77 18.31
CA SER A 330 8.98 4.03 18.84
C SER A 330 8.01 3.86 20.02
N LYS A 331 7.78 2.60 20.45
CA LYS A 331 6.89 2.25 21.57
C LYS A 331 5.48 2.87 21.45
N GLN A 332 5.02 3.05 20.21
CA GLN A 332 3.67 3.50 19.92
C GLN A 332 2.66 2.39 20.24
N PRO A 333 1.44 2.73 20.68
CA PRO A 333 0.38 1.74 20.82
C PRO A 333 0.07 1.08 19.47
N PRO A 334 -0.06 -0.25 19.39
CA PRO A 334 -0.32 -0.92 18.13
C PRO A 334 -1.75 -0.69 17.63
N ILE A 335 -1.90 -0.78 16.31
CA ILE A 335 -3.15 -0.96 15.61
C ILE A 335 -3.43 -2.45 15.42
N THR A 336 -4.66 -2.84 15.72
CA THR A 336 -5.16 -4.20 15.59
C THR A 336 -6.42 -4.20 14.72
N TYR A 337 -6.89 -5.38 14.32
CA TYR A 337 -8.19 -5.49 13.65
C TYR A 337 -9.34 -4.93 14.50
N LYS A 338 -9.22 -4.99 15.84
CA LYS A 338 -10.20 -4.39 16.74
C LYS A 338 -10.22 -2.86 16.65
N ASP A 339 -9.05 -2.25 16.50
CA ASP A 339 -8.98 -0.81 16.31
C ASP A 339 -9.55 -0.39 14.95
N ILE A 340 -9.20 -1.14 13.90
CA ILE A 340 -9.71 -0.89 12.55
C ILE A 340 -11.22 -1.11 12.48
N ALA A 341 -11.76 -2.12 13.15
CA ALA A 341 -13.22 -2.33 13.23
C ALA A 341 -13.96 -1.13 13.81
N ASN A 342 -13.34 -0.43 14.77
CA ASN A 342 -13.91 0.73 15.44
C ASN A 342 -13.57 2.07 14.77
N TYR A 343 -12.96 2.09 13.58
CA TYR A 343 -12.49 3.34 12.98
C TYR A 343 -13.62 4.33 12.66
N ARG A 344 -14.83 3.85 12.34
CA ARG A 344 -15.97 4.73 12.04
C ARG A 344 -16.43 5.50 13.27
N ASP A 345 -16.53 4.84 14.41
CA ASP A 345 -16.80 5.49 15.70
C ASP A 345 -15.78 6.60 15.99
N ILE A 346 -14.48 6.32 15.75
CA ILE A 346 -13.42 7.33 15.91
C ILE A 346 -13.61 8.53 14.99
N VAL A 347 -14.01 8.31 13.73
CA VAL A 347 -14.24 9.40 12.77
C VAL A 347 -15.48 10.21 13.13
N LYS A 348 -16.60 9.55 13.45
CA LYS A 348 -17.87 10.21 13.80
C LYS A 348 -17.75 11.04 15.08
N ASN A 349 -16.96 10.54 16.03
CA ASN A 349 -16.75 11.18 17.33
C ASN A 349 -15.41 11.91 17.42
N ALA A 350 -14.75 12.21 16.31
CA ALA A 350 -13.45 12.88 16.30
C ALA A 350 -13.51 14.24 17.01
N ASP A 351 -12.46 14.58 17.76
CA ASP A 351 -12.38 15.90 18.42
C ASP A 351 -12.02 16.99 17.42
N GLU A 352 -11.32 16.63 16.34
CA GLU A 352 -11.01 17.53 15.24
C GLU A 352 -10.90 16.75 13.92
N THR A 353 -11.43 17.31 12.83
CA THR A 353 -11.30 16.73 11.49
C THR A 353 -10.77 17.78 10.53
N ILE A 354 -9.62 17.49 9.92
CA ILE A 354 -8.96 18.35 8.95
C ILE A 354 -9.22 17.80 7.55
N LYS A 355 -9.71 18.66 6.65
CA LYS A 355 -9.89 18.35 5.23
C LYS A 355 -8.76 18.97 4.42
N ARG A 356 -8.14 18.20 3.52
CA ARG A 356 -7.05 18.64 2.63
C ARG A 356 -7.18 18.02 1.25
N ASN A 357 -7.48 18.82 0.24
CA ASN A 357 -7.73 18.33 -1.12
C ASN A 357 -8.74 17.17 -1.10
N ASN A 358 -8.27 15.96 -1.39
CA ASN A 358 -9.04 14.74 -1.39
C ASN A 358 -8.76 13.85 -0.17
N ARG A 359 -8.15 14.36 0.90
CA ARG A 359 -7.86 13.65 2.15
C ARG A 359 -8.65 14.24 3.31
N ILE A 360 -9.11 13.36 4.19
CA ILE A 360 -9.76 13.70 5.45
C ILE A 360 -8.96 13.03 6.55
N ILE A 361 -8.62 13.81 7.58
CA ILE A 361 -7.80 13.36 8.69
C ILE A 361 -8.56 13.67 9.98
N SER A 362 -9.03 12.63 10.65
CA SER A 362 -9.79 12.72 11.88
C SER A 362 -8.90 12.40 13.07
N TYR A 363 -8.87 13.29 14.06
CA TYR A 363 -8.10 13.19 15.30
C TYR A 363 -9.03 12.94 16.47
N LYS A 364 -8.73 11.91 17.26
CA LYS A 364 -9.40 11.64 18.54
C LYS A 364 -8.40 11.55 19.67
N GLN A 365 -8.48 12.46 20.62
CA GLN A 365 -7.74 12.40 21.86
C GLN A 365 -8.33 11.30 22.76
N VAL A 366 -7.46 10.42 23.24
CA VAL A 366 -7.76 9.40 24.24
C VAL A 366 -6.83 9.64 25.43
N ASN A 367 -7.13 9.07 26.59
CA ASN A 367 -6.25 9.23 27.74
C ASN A 367 -4.85 8.63 27.43
N GLY A 368 -3.81 9.44 27.57
CA GLY A 368 -2.40 9.07 27.35
C GLY A 368 -1.93 8.94 25.90
N HIS A 369 -2.83 8.98 24.91
CA HIS A 369 -2.51 8.89 23.48
C HIS A 369 -3.63 9.47 22.62
N PHE A 370 -3.40 9.69 21.33
CA PHE A 370 -4.46 10.03 20.39
C PHE A 370 -4.47 9.03 19.24
N VAL A 371 -5.61 8.96 18.57
CA VAL A 371 -5.85 8.13 17.39
C VAL A 371 -6.04 9.05 16.19
N VAL A 372 -5.42 8.70 15.08
CA VAL A 372 -5.61 9.37 13.78
C VAL A 372 -6.18 8.37 12.80
N VAL A 373 -7.21 8.80 12.08
CA VAL A 373 -7.79 8.05 10.95
C VAL A 373 -7.69 8.91 9.71
N GLU A 374 -7.10 8.37 8.64
CA GLU A 374 -7.06 9.02 7.35
C GLU A 374 -8.00 8.34 6.35
N GLN A 375 -8.78 9.14 5.65
CA GLN A 375 -9.64 8.72 4.55
C GLN A 375 -9.31 9.49 3.27
N ILE A 376 -9.47 8.84 2.12
CA ILE A 376 -9.38 9.49 0.81
C ILE A 376 -10.79 9.70 0.26
N ASN A 377 -11.14 10.94 -0.05
CA ASN A 377 -12.24 11.28 -0.95
C ASN A 377 -11.83 10.91 -2.38
N ARG A 378 -12.51 9.95 -2.99
CA ARG A 378 -12.53 9.88 -4.45
C ARG A 378 -13.80 10.60 -4.89
N ASN A 379 -13.65 11.71 -5.61
CA ASN A 379 -14.73 12.59 -6.09
C ASN A 379 -15.90 11.87 -6.81
N LYS A 380 -15.75 10.58 -7.12
CA LYS A 380 -16.79 9.64 -7.58
C LYS A 380 -17.64 9.04 -6.43
N SER A 381 -17.79 9.75 -5.32
CA SER A 381 -18.68 9.37 -4.20
C SER A 381 -18.17 8.24 -3.30
N GLU A 382 -16.85 8.16 -3.08
CA GLU A 382 -16.28 7.14 -2.18
C GLU A 382 -15.36 7.78 -1.14
N PHE A 383 -15.60 7.51 0.14
CA PHE A 383 -14.61 7.73 1.19
C PHE A 383 -13.89 6.45 1.54
N ILE A 384 -12.62 6.34 1.17
CA ILE A 384 -11.84 5.11 1.36
C ILE A 384 -10.96 5.23 2.59
N PHE A 385 -11.10 4.29 3.53
CA PHE A 385 -10.16 4.13 4.64
C PHE A 385 -8.73 3.95 4.12
N LYS A 386 -7.81 4.85 4.49
CA LYS A 386 -6.43 4.85 4.00
C LYS A 386 -5.46 4.24 4.99
N THR A 387 -5.56 4.67 6.25
CA THR A 387 -4.73 4.21 7.36
C THR A 387 -5.34 4.66 8.68
N MET A 388 -4.86 4.07 9.78
CA MET A 388 -5.01 4.61 11.11
C MET A 388 -3.74 4.36 11.93
N PHE A 389 -3.51 5.19 12.94
CA PHE A 389 -2.39 5.02 13.88
C PHE A 389 -2.66 5.68 15.23
N LYS A 390 -1.82 5.32 16.21
CA LYS A 390 -1.87 5.85 17.57
C LYS A 390 -0.53 6.45 17.95
N GLU A 391 -0.58 7.61 18.60
CA GLU A 391 0.62 8.31 19.08
C GLU A 391 0.41 8.83 20.49
N LYS A 392 1.48 8.87 21.29
CA LYS A 392 1.38 9.32 22.69
C LYS A 392 1.26 10.84 22.79
N GLY A 393 0.64 11.29 23.87
CA GLY A 393 0.51 12.72 24.18
C GLY A 393 -0.72 13.37 23.54
N ASN A 394 -0.61 14.68 23.30
CA ASN A 394 -1.70 15.50 22.77
C ASN A 394 -1.54 15.67 21.25
N TYR A 395 -2.60 15.41 20.49
CA TYR A 395 -2.55 15.49 19.02
C TYR A 395 -2.14 16.88 18.50
N LYS A 396 -2.52 17.97 19.19
CA LYS A 396 -2.18 19.34 18.76
C LYS A 396 -0.68 19.63 18.79
N ASN A 397 0.07 18.88 19.60
CA ASN A 397 1.51 19.03 19.70
C ASN A 397 2.27 18.15 18.70
N ALA A 398 1.58 17.20 18.07
CA ALA A 398 2.21 16.19 17.25
C ALA A 398 2.73 16.79 15.92
N PRO A 399 3.90 16.34 15.42
CA PRO A 399 4.48 16.86 14.17
C PRO A 399 3.56 16.69 12.97
N ASN A 400 2.83 15.57 12.90
CA ASN A 400 1.85 15.30 11.85
C ASN A 400 0.71 16.33 11.84
N TYR A 401 0.16 16.68 13.00
CA TYR A 401 -0.88 17.70 13.14
C TYR A 401 -0.34 19.07 12.74
N LYS A 402 0.84 19.46 13.25
CA LYS A 402 1.47 20.74 12.89
C LYS A 402 1.70 20.87 11.39
N LYS A 403 2.10 19.78 10.72
CA LYS A 403 2.20 19.74 9.25
C LYS A 403 0.82 19.90 8.61
N ASN A 404 -0.16 19.14 9.11
CA ASN A 404 -1.52 19.13 8.61
C ASN A 404 -2.34 20.39 8.91
N ILE A 405 -1.84 21.34 9.70
CA ILE A 405 -2.46 22.68 9.83
C ILE A 405 -1.72 23.74 9.00
N LYS A 406 -0.38 23.69 8.94
CA LYS A 406 0.43 24.73 8.26
C LYS A 406 0.24 24.83 6.75
N GLU A 407 -0.12 23.73 6.09
CA GLU A 407 -0.34 23.72 4.65
C GLU A 407 -1.77 24.21 4.26
N ASN A 408 -2.59 24.67 5.22
CA ASN A 408 -4.00 25.09 5.02
C ASN A 408 -4.12 26.62 5.01
N ASP A 409 -3.07 27.30 5.48
CA ASP A 409 -2.80 28.71 5.26
C ASP A 409 -2.02 28.84 3.94
#